data_AF-A0A378BSF4-F1
#
_entry.id   AF-A0A378BSF4-F1
#
_cell.length_a   1.000
_cell.length_b   1.000
_cell.length_c   1.000
_cell.angle_alpha   90.00
_cell.angle_beta   90.00
_cell.angle_gamma   90.00
#
_symmetry.space_group_name_H-M   'P 1'
#
loop_
_entity.id
_entity.type
_entity.pdbx_description
1 polymer ?
#
loop_
_entity_poly.entity_id
_entity_poly.type
_entity_poly.pdbx_seq_one_letter_code
_entity_poly.pdbx_strand_id
1 'polypeptide(L)'
;MAQSCDRPSAWRQFHLPHGLANALLLTAVIRFNAGEPRAAKRYARLARACRFCPPEAGEQEAFQALLTAVETLKQQCAIPTLKGALQEKYPLFLSRIPAMVPAALADATLRTNPRPVDGAAIAQLLESLQ
;
A
#
# COMPACT_ATOMS: atom_id res chain seq x y z
N MET A 1 1.43 -0.93 -8.24
CA MET A 1 1.23 0.28 -7.40
C MET A 1 2.21 0.35 -6.23
N ALA A 2 2.16 -0.48 -5.19
CA ALA A 2 3.12 -0.38 -4.07
C ALA A 2 4.59 -0.40 -4.53
N GLN A 3 4.92 -1.39 -5.37
CA GLN A 3 6.22 -1.51 -6.04
C GLN A 3 6.61 -0.29 -6.89
N SER A 4 5.61 0.32 -7.54
CA SER A 4 5.77 1.49 -8.42
C SER A 4 6.06 2.74 -7.59
N CYS A 5 5.42 2.85 -6.43
CA CYS A 5 5.60 3.95 -5.51
C CYS A 5 6.99 3.91 -4.86
N ASP A 6 7.57 2.75 -4.53
CA ASP A 6 8.86 2.71 -3.80
C ASP A 6 10.13 2.83 -4.69
N ARG A 7 10.03 2.57 -5.99
CA ARG A 7 11.19 2.63 -6.90
C ARG A 7 11.74 4.00 -7.33
N PRO A 8 11.00 5.13 -7.30
CA PRO A 8 11.51 6.41 -7.77
C PRO A 8 12.82 6.82 -7.09
N SER A 9 13.67 7.56 -7.82
CA SER A 9 14.87 8.20 -7.27
C SER A 9 14.56 9.05 -6.03
N ALA A 10 13.37 9.65 -5.99
CA ALA A 10 12.89 10.42 -4.85
C ALA A 10 12.61 9.59 -3.58
N TRP A 11 12.36 8.28 -3.68
CA TRP A 11 12.26 7.41 -2.50
C TRP A 11 13.62 6.96 -1.97
N ARG A 12 14.61 6.81 -2.87
CA ARG A 12 15.98 6.40 -2.51
C ARG A 12 16.66 7.33 -1.50
N GLN A 13 16.32 8.62 -1.50
CA GLN A 13 16.87 9.59 -0.55
C GLN A 13 16.46 9.32 0.92
N PHE A 14 15.43 8.51 1.14
CA PHE A 14 15.00 8.10 2.47
C PHE A 14 15.71 6.84 2.98
N HIS A 15 16.53 6.20 2.13
CA HIS A 15 17.31 5.00 2.46
C HIS A 15 16.48 3.84 3.05
N LEU A 16 15.19 3.76 2.69
CA LEU A 16 14.33 2.67 3.10
C LEU A 16 14.65 1.41 2.27
N PRO A 17 14.86 0.24 2.90
CA PRO A 17 14.93 -1.02 2.18
C PRO A 17 13.64 -1.27 1.40
N HIS A 18 13.78 -1.82 0.20
CA HIS A 18 12.66 -2.03 -0.72
C HIS A 18 11.47 -2.79 -0.08
N GLY A 19 11.77 -3.85 0.68
CA GLY A 19 10.74 -4.63 1.37
C GLY A 19 10.00 -3.83 2.44
N LEU A 20 10.70 -2.93 3.14
CA LEU A 20 10.10 -2.09 4.19
C LEU A 20 9.12 -1.09 3.58
N ALA A 21 9.51 -0.39 2.51
CA ALA A 21 8.63 0.58 1.87
C ALA A 21 7.39 -0.06 1.23
N ASN A 22 7.54 -1.24 0.61
CA ASN A 22 6.39 -2.03 0.17
C ASN A 22 5.45 -2.39 1.34
N ALA A 23 6.00 -2.80 2.49
CA ALA A 23 5.20 -3.15 3.67
C ALA A 23 4.46 -1.93 4.26
N LEU A 24 5.09 -0.75 4.24
CA LEU A 24 4.48 0.52 4.65
C LEU A 24 3.29 0.90 3.75
N LEU A 25 3.41 0.66 2.45
CA LEU A 25 2.39 0.99 1.44
C LEU A 25 1.26 -0.03 1.32
N LEU A 26 1.50 -1.27 1.74
CA LEU A 26 0.70 -2.44 1.36
C LEU A 26 -0.78 -2.29 1.69
N THR A 27 -1.11 -1.92 2.92
CA THR A 27 -2.51 -1.85 3.37
C THR A 27 -3.25 -0.66 2.78
N ALA A 28 -2.58 0.47 2.55
CA ALA A 28 -3.15 1.61 1.84
C ALA A 28 -3.48 1.23 0.38
N VAL A 29 -2.57 0.53 -0.31
CA VAL A 29 -2.77 0.07 -1.70
C VAL A 29 -3.87 -0.99 -1.79
N ILE A 30 -3.97 -1.92 -0.83
CA ILE A 30 -5.06 -2.90 -0.78
C ILE A 30 -6.42 -2.18 -0.65
N ARG A 31 -6.53 -1.22 0.28
CA ARG A 31 -7.75 -0.40 0.46
C ARG A 31 -8.11 0.37 -0.80
N PHE A 32 -7.13 1.02 -1.43
CA PHE A 32 -7.33 1.74 -2.67
C PHE A 32 -7.81 0.81 -3.80
N ASN A 33 -7.15 -0.33 -3.99
CA ASN A 33 -7.50 -1.27 -5.05
C ASN A 33 -8.84 -1.95 -4.79
N ALA A 34 -9.28 -2.10 -3.54
CA ALA A 34 -10.59 -2.65 -3.20
C ALA A 34 -11.77 -1.75 -3.63
N GLY A 35 -11.51 -0.50 -4.03
CA GLY A 35 -12.52 0.31 -4.73
C GLY A 35 -12.95 -0.26 -6.10
N GLU A 36 -12.15 -1.15 -6.69
CA GLU A 36 -12.52 -1.92 -7.88
C GLU A 36 -13.21 -3.24 -7.47
N PRO A 37 -14.49 -3.47 -7.84
CA PRO A 37 -15.24 -4.65 -7.39
C PRO A 37 -14.55 -5.99 -7.69
N ARG A 38 -13.88 -6.11 -8.83
CA ARG A 38 -13.13 -7.34 -9.16
C ARG A 38 -11.95 -7.58 -8.22
N ALA A 39 -11.25 -6.52 -7.82
CA ALA A 39 -10.14 -6.61 -6.88
C ALA A 39 -10.62 -6.91 -5.46
N ALA A 40 -11.70 -6.26 -5.00
CA ALA A 40 -12.34 -6.53 -3.71
C ALA A 40 -12.69 -8.02 -3.55
N LYS A 41 -13.33 -8.61 -4.57
CA LYS A 41 -13.66 -10.05 -4.60
C LYS A 41 -12.43 -10.95 -4.52
N ARG A 42 -11.32 -10.56 -5.18
CA ARG A 42 -10.06 -11.31 -5.10
C ARG A 42 -9.46 -11.24 -3.70
N TYR A 43 -9.49 -10.09 -3.05
CA TYR A 43 -9.03 -9.94 -1.67
C TYR A 43 -9.89 -10.76 -0.68
N ALA A 44 -11.21 -10.73 -0.81
CA ALA A 44 -12.10 -11.55 0.01
C ALA A 44 -11.84 -13.06 -0.18
N ARG A 45 -11.63 -13.51 -1.43
CA ARG A 45 -11.23 -14.90 -1.71
C ARG A 45 -9.89 -15.26 -1.10
N LEU A 46 -8.91 -14.36 -1.16
CA LEU A 46 -7.60 -14.55 -0.53
C LEU A 46 -7.75 -14.70 0.98
N ALA A 47 -8.56 -13.86 1.63
CA ALA A 47 -8.80 -13.93 3.07
C ALA A 47 -9.36 -15.30 3.51
N ARG A 48 -10.32 -15.83 2.76
CA ARG A 48 -10.91 -17.15 3.01
C ARG A 48 -9.91 -18.27 2.75
N ALA A 49 -9.14 -18.20 1.66
CA ALA A 49 -8.12 -19.19 1.33
C ALA A 49 -7.00 -19.26 2.40
N CYS A 50 -6.62 -18.10 2.95
CA CYS A 50 -5.68 -18.00 4.06
C CYS A 50 -6.29 -18.30 5.43
N ARG A 51 -7.60 -18.61 5.50
CA ARG A 51 -8.35 -18.91 6.73
C ARG A 51 -8.31 -17.77 7.77
N PHE A 52 -8.28 -16.52 7.31
CA PHE A 52 -8.40 -15.35 8.19
C PHE A 52 -9.85 -15.11 8.63
N CYS A 53 -10.82 -15.73 7.95
CA CYS A 53 -12.24 -15.69 8.27
C CYS A 53 -12.89 -17.04 7.90
N PRO A 54 -14.10 -17.34 8.42
CA PRO A 54 -14.89 -18.49 7.98
C PRO A 54 -15.19 -18.44 6.47
N PRO A 55 -15.31 -19.58 5.78
CA PRO A 55 -15.66 -19.63 4.36
C PRO A 55 -16.96 -18.88 3.99
N GLU A 56 -17.87 -18.77 4.94
CA GLU A 56 -19.23 -18.22 4.86
C GLU A 56 -19.26 -16.71 5.12
N ALA A 57 -18.13 -16.15 5.59
CA ALA A 57 -18.00 -14.73 5.86
C ALA A 57 -18.35 -13.90 4.62
N GLY A 58 -19.06 -12.79 4.82
CA GLY A 58 -19.41 -11.86 3.73
C GLY A 58 -18.17 -11.27 3.06
N GLU A 59 -18.30 -10.72 1.84
CA GLU A 59 -17.16 -10.13 1.13
C GLU A 59 -16.48 -9.01 1.93
N GLN A 60 -17.28 -8.14 2.57
CA GLN A 60 -16.77 -7.04 3.39
C GLN A 60 -16.05 -7.54 4.65
N GLU A 61 -16.62 -8.55 5.33
CA GLU A 61 -16.02 -9.16 6.51
C GLU A 61 -14.69 -9.84 6.18
N ALA A 62 -14.67 -10.65 5.11
CA ALA A 62 -13.47 -11.29 4.63
C ALA A 62 -12.39 -10.27 4.23
N PHE A 63 -12.78 -9.16 3.60
CA PHE A 63 -11.86 -8.08 3.27
C PHE A 63 -11.26 -7.42 4.52
N GLN A 64 -12.06 -7.13 5.54
CA GLN A 64 -11.55 -6.59 6.81
C GLN A 64 -10.63 -7.58 7.52
N ALA A 65 -10.97 -8.88 7.53
CA ALA A 65 -10.12 -9.92 8.08
C ALA A 65 -8.74 -9.98 7.40
N LEU A 66 -8.68 -9.81 6.07
CA LEU A 66 -7.40 -9.68 5.35
C LEU A 66 -6.60 -8.46 5.82
N LEU A 67 -7.23 -7.29 5.92
CA LEU A 67 -6.55 -6.07 6.36
C LEU A 67 -5.99 -6.24 7.78
N THR A 68 -6.79 -6.79 8.70
CA THR A 68 -6.36 -7.08 10.06
C THR A 68 -5.19 -8.04 10.06
N ALA A 69 -5.25 -9.15 9.31
CA ALA A 69 -4.15 -10.11 9.24
C ALA A 69 -2.85 -9.48 8.71
N VAL A 70 -2.93 -8.62 7.68
CA VAL A 70 -1.76 -7.92 7.14
C VAL A 70 -1.19 -6.93 8.16
N GLU A 71 -2.02 -6.15 8.87
CA GLU A 71 -1.54 -5.24 9.92
C GLU A 71 -0.93 -6.00 11.11
N THR A 72 -1.54 -7.11 11.53
CA THR A 72 -0.98 -7.98 12.58
C THR A 72 0.37 -8.54 12.15
N LEU A 73 0.51 -8.99 10.90
CA LEU A 73 1.80 -9.47 10.39
C LEU A 73 2.85 -8.35 10.37
N LYS A 74 2.48 -7.13 9.97
CA LYS A 74 3.37 -5.97 10.04
C LYS A 74 3.85 -5.72 11.48
N GLN A 75 2.95 -5.79 12.46
CA GLN A 75 3.29 -5.64 13.88
C GLN A 75 4.23 -6.75 14.38
N GLN A 76 3.97 -8.01 14.02
CA GLN A 76 4.81 -9.15 14.38
C GLN A 76 6.23 -9.04 13.80
N CYS A 77 6.34 -8.50 12.58
CA CYS A 77 7.61 -8.21 11.94
C CYS A 77 8.26 -6.89 12.41
N ALA A 78 7.69 -6.23 13.44
CA ALA A 78 8.14 -4.94 13.96
C ALA A 78 8.28 -3.87 12.87
N ILE A 79 7.41 -3.89 11.86
CA ILE A 79 7.38 -2.88 10.80
C ILE A 79 6.92 -1.55 11.43
N PRO A 80 7.74 -0.49 11.40
CA PRO A 80 7.36 0.81 11.93
C PRO A 80 6.23 1.45 11.10
N THR A 81 5.64 2.54 11.61
CA THR A 81 4.83 3.45 10.79
C THR A 81 5.72 4.24 9.83
N LEU A 82 5.15 4.94 8.85
CA LEU A 82 5.96 5.73 7.91
C LEU A 82 6.67 6.87 8.66
N LYS A 83 5.98 7.57 9.56
CA LYS A 83 6.60 8.58 10.42
C LYS A 83 7.65 7.98 11.35
N GLY A 84 7.45 6.76 11.86
CA GLY A 84 8.46 6.06 12.66
C GLY A 84 9.71 5.70 11.86
N ALA A 85 9.54 5.25 10.61
CA ALA A 85 10.63 4.88 9.71
C ALA A 85 11.44 6.09 9.23
N LEU A 86 10.75 7.22 8.98
CA LEU A 86 11.35 8.43 8.43
C LEU A 86 11.80 9.43 9.50
N GLN A 87 11.22 9.37 10.69
CA GLN A 87 11.53 10.27 11.81
C GLN A 87 11.49 11.74 11.39
N GLU A 88 12.59 12.47 11.56
CA GLU A 88 12.78 13.88 11.16
C GLU A 88 12.64 14.13 9.66
N LYS A 89 12.76 13.09 8.81
CA LYS A 89 12.61 13.19 7.36
C LYS A 89 11.15 13.09 6.90
N TYR A 90 10.20 12.83 7.80
CA TYR A 90 8.78 12.72 7.44
C TYR A 90 8.20 14.01 6.80
N PRO A 91 8.48 15.23 7.30
CA PRO A 91 8.06 16.46 6.62
C PRO A 91 8.66 16.61 5.22
N LEU A 92 9.93 16.19 5.04
CA LEU A 92 10.59 16.18 3.73
C LEU A 92 9.94 15.17 2.78
N PHE A 93 9.45 14.04 3.28
CA PHE A 93 8.66 13.10 2.48
C PHE A 93 7.41 13.75 1.91
N LEU A 94 6.61 14.42 2.75
CA LEU A 94 5.40 15.11 2.30
C LEU A 94 5.71 16.16 1.22
N SER A 95 6.76 16.97 1.41
CA SER A 95 7.14 17.98 0.42
C SER A 95 7.66 17.41 -0.89
N ARG A 96 7.99 16.11 -0.93
CA ARG A 96 8.55 15.41 -2.10
C ARG A 96 7.52 14.59 -2.86
N ILE A 97 6.31 14.41 -2.33
CA ILE A 97 5.20 13.73 -3.00
C ILE A 97 4.98 14.25 -4.43
N PRO A 98 4.96 15.58 -4.70
CA PRO A 98 4.80 16.08 -6.07
C PRO A 98 5.87 15.60 -7.07
N ALA A 99 7.10 15.37 -6.59
CA ALA A 99 8.19 14.84 -7.41
C ALA A 99 8.16 13.30 -7.53
N MET A 100 7.57 12.61 -6.55
CA MET A 100 7.43 11.14 -6.55
C MET A 100 6.32 10.66 -7.48
N VAL A 101 5.24 11.43 -7.61
CA VAL A 101 4.05 11.06 -8.41
C VAL A 101 4.37 10.77 -9.89
N PRO A 102 5.06 11.66 -10.65
CA PRO A 102 5.36 11.39 -12.05
C PRO A 102 6.23 10.14 -12.24
N ALA A 103 7.15 9.89 -11.32
CA ALA A 103 8.03 8.73 -11.37
C ALA A 103 7.26 7.43 -11.07
N ALA A 104 6.32 7.44 -10.13
CA ALA A 104 5.46 6.30 -9.86
C ALA A 104 4.51 5.98 -11.04
N LEU A 105 4.02 7.02 -11.74
CA LEU A 105 3.22 6.88 -12.96
C LEU A 105 4.01 6.28 -14.13
N ALA A 106 5.30 6.61 -14.23
CA ALA A 106 6.18 6.10 -15.28
C ALA A 106 6.66 4.64 -15.05
N ASP A 107 6.49 4.09 -13.84
CA ASP A 107 6.95 2.72 -13.54
C ASP A 107 6.03 1.65 -14.18
N ALA A 108 6.65 0.72 -14.90
CA ALA A 108 5.96 -0.31 -15.67
C ALA A 108 5.05 -1.23 -14.82
N THR A 109 5.28 -1.36 -13.51
CA THR A 109 4.47 -2.18 -12.62
C THR A 109 3.13 -1.55 -12.26
N LEU A 110 2.92 -0.27 -12.59
CA LEU A 110 1.62 0.37 -12.43
C LEU A 110 0.62 -0.09 -13.50
N ARG A 111 1.10 -0.45 -14.71
CA ARG A 111 0.27 -0.95 -15.82
C ARG A 111 -0.49 -2.23 -15.47
N THR A 112 0.02 -3.02 -14.53
CA THR A 112 -0.62 -4.26 -14.07
C THR A 112 -1.49 -4.06 -12.82
N ASN A 113 -1.68 -2.82 -12.36
CA ASN A 113 -2.55 -2.55 -11.22
C ASN A 113 -4.01 -2.82 -11.59
N PRO A 114 -4.81 -3.51 -10.74
CA PRO A 114 -6.17 -3.91 -11.11
C PRO A 114 -7.15 -2.73 -11.23
N ARG A 115 -6.79 -1.57 -10.65
CA ARG A 115 -7.55 -0.33 -10.72
C ARG A 115 -6.72 0.72 -11.45
N PRO A 116 -7.25 1.40 -12.49
CA PRO A 116 -6.61 2.56 -13.08
C PRO A 116 -6.29 3.63 -12.03
N VAL A 117 -5.11 4.23 -12.15
CA VAL A 117 -4.58 5.20 -11.19
C VAL A 117 -4.08 6.42 -11.94
N ASP A 118 -4.44 7.59 -11.44
CA ASP A 118 -3.89 8.86 -11.86
C ASP A 118 -2.92 9.43 -10.81
N GLY A 119 -2.31 10.57 -11.13
CA GLY A 119 -1.35 11.21 -10.23
C GLY A 119 -1.97 11.69 -8.93
N ALA A 120 -3.23 12.14 -8.96
CA ALA A 120 -3.95 12.62 -7.79
C ALA A 120 -4.21 11.48 -6.79
N ALA A 121 -4.61 10.30 -7.29
CA ALA A 121 -4.80 9.11 -6.48
C ALA A 121 -3.49 8.63 -5.82
N ILE A 122 -2.36 8.68 -6.53
CA ILE A 122 -1.06 8.37 -5.93
C ILE A 122 -0.71 9.38 -4.84
N ALA A 123 -0.86 10.68 -5.11
CA ALA A 123 -0.57 11.72 -4.12
C ALA A 123 -1.38 11.53 -2.84
N GLN A 124 -2.71 11.38 -2.97
CA GLN A 124 -3.61 11.15 -1.84
C GLN A 124 -3.26 9.87 -1.08
N LEU A 125 -2.90 8.79 -1.78
CA LEU A 125 -2.47 7.55 -1.12
C LEU A 125 -1.21 7.80 -0.29
N LEU A 126 -0.21 8.51 -0.83
CA LEU A 126 1.03 8.82 -0.12
C LEU A 126 0.82 9.75 1.06
N GLU A 127 -0.07 10.74 0.94
CA GLU A 127 -0.45 11.67 2.00
C GLU A 127 -1.21 11.00 3.14
N SER A 128 -1.94 9.91 2.84
CA SER A 128 -2.70 9.13 3.84
C SER A 128 -1.84 8.27 4.78
N LEU A 129 -0.55 8.10 4.45
CA LEU A 129 0.36 7.27 5.24
C LEU A 129 0.82 8.04 6.49
N GLN A 130 0.54 7.48 7.66
CA GLN A 130 0.99 8.01 8.96
C GLN A 130 2.31 7.39 9.43
#